data_AF-A0A842W433-F1
#
_entry.id   AF-A0A842W433-F1
#
_cell.length_a   1.000
_cell.length_b   1.000
_cell.length_c   1.000
_cell.angle_alpha   90.00
_cell.angle_beta   90.00
_cell.angle_gamma   90.00
#
_symmetry.space_group_name_H-M   'P 1'
#
loop_
_entity.id
_entity.type
_entity.pdbx_description
1 polymer ?
#
loop_
_entity_poly.entity_id
_entity_poly.type
_entity_poly.pdbx_seq_one_letter_code
_entity_poly.pdbx_strand_id
1 'polypeptide(L)'
;TVSLSLIPLLITGFGLGGVLTATEITTTDIVDENTVLHKKRREGVFYGLNGLIIRLSLVIQTLSFTIIHYLTGYQKGIAEQTAAAEWGILGHLVLIPTVSILLMALLIWKYYDLTPEHVKKNKEKIKELDL
;
A
#
# COMPACT_ATOMS: atom_id res chain seq x y z
N THR A 1 -4.52 7.06 -30.44
CA THR A 1 -3.57 6.74 -29.35
C THR A 1 -4.16 7.01 -27.97
N VAL A 2 -4.74 8.20 -27.71
CA VAL A 2 -5.39 8.52 -26.41
C VAL A 2 -6.54 7.56 -26.03
N SER A 3 -7.33 7.10 -27.00
CA SER A 3 -8.50 6.24 -26.74
C SER A 3 -8.14 4.83 -26.22
N LEU A 4 -6.98 4.29 -26.61
CA LEU A 4 -6.51 2.95 -26.18
C LEU A 4 -5.87 2.98 -24.78
N SER A 5 -5.24 4.09 -24.40
CA SER A 5 -4.65 4.27 -23.06
C SER A 5 -5.67 4.51 -21.94
N LEU A 6 -6.93 4.81 -22.28
CA LEU A 6 -7.99 5.01 -21.29
C LEU A 6 -8.34 3.72 -20.53
N ILE A 7 -8.33 2.58 -21.23
CA ILE A 7 -8.74 1.30 -20.62
C ILE A 7 -7.77 0.89 -19.50
N PRO A 8 -6.43 0.84 -19.72
CA PRO A 8 -5.49 0.56 -18.64
C PRO A 8 -5.58 1.58 -17.51
N LEU A 9 -5.73 2.87 -17.82
CA LEU A 9 -5.82 3.93 -16.81
C LEU A 9 -7.03 3.74 -15.88
N LEU A 10 -8.19 3.38 -16.44
CA LEU A 10 -9.40 3.10 -15.65
C LEU A 10 -9.22 1.87 -14.76
N ILE A 11 -8.62 0.80 -15.28
CA ILE A 11 -8.36 -0.42 -14.52
C ILE A 11 -7.41 -0.14 -13.36
N THR A 12 -6.29 0.55 -13.63
CA THR A 12 -5.32 0.93 -12.60
C THR A 12 -5.94 1.87 -11.57
N GLY A 13 -6.74 2.85 -12.01
CA GLY A 13 -7.43 3.77 -11.11
C GLY A 13 -8.41 3.06 -10.17
N PHE A 14 -9.20 2.12 -10.69
CA PHE A 14 -10.11 1.32 -9.89
C PHE A 14 -9.36 0.43 -8.88
N GLY A 15 -8.32 -0.27 -9.34
CA GLY A 15 -7.48 -1.11 -8.48
C GLY A 15 -6.81 -0.30 -7.36
N LEU A 16 -6.28 0.87 -7.68
CA LEU A 16 -5.68 1.78 -6.71
C LEU A 16 -6.69 2.26 -5.67
N GLY A 17 -7.90 2.66 -6.09
CA GLY A 17 -8.98 3.05 -5.17
C GLY A 17 -9.35 1.94 -4.20
N GLY A 18 -9.39 0.69 -4.68
CA GLY A 18 -9.61 -0.50 -3.84
C GLY A 18 -8.54 -0.68 -2.78
N VAL A 19 -7.26 -0.59 -3.15
CA VAL A 19 -6.13 -0.74 -2.21
C VAL A 19 -6.13 0.36 -1.15
N LEU A 20 -6.34 1.62 -1.54
CA LEU A 20 -6.38 2.74 -0.61
C LEU A 20 -7.53 2.57 0.41
N THR A 21 -8.72 2.21 -0.07
CA THR A 21 -9.89 2.00 0.79
C THR A 21 -9.69 0.81 1.73
N ALA A 22 -9.19 -0.31 1.22
CA ALA A 22 -8.91 -1.51 2.02
C ALA A 22 -7.88 -1.24 3.12
N THR A 23 -6.87 -0.42 2.84
CA THR A 23 -5.85 -0.04 3.83
C THR A 23 -6.45 0.76 4.98
N GLU A 24 -7.34 1.72 4.69
CA GLU A 24 -8.02 2.51 5.73
C GLU A 24 -8.97 1.66 6.58
N ILE A 25 -9.74 0.77 5.95
CA ILE A 25 -10.67 -0.12 6.66
C ILE A 25 -9.90 -1.05 7.60
N THR A 26 -8.88 -1.74 7.10
CA THR A 26 -8.09 -2.68 7.90
C THR A 26 -7.33 -1.98 9.03
N THR A 27 -6.82 -0.77 8.80
CA THR A 27 -6.20 0.04 9.86
C THR A 27 -7.20 0.39 10.96
N THR A 28 -8.42 0.75 10.58
CA THR A 28 -9.50 1.07 11.54
C THR A 28 -9.88 -0.17 12.36
N ASP A 29 -10.03 -1.33 11.72
CA ASP A 29 -10.38 -2.58 12.40
C ASP A 29 -9.31 -3.00 13.44
N ILE A 30 -8.03 -2.81 13.12
CA ILE A 30 -6.90 -3.07 14.04
C ILE A 30 -6.92 -2.09 15.22
N VAL A 31 -7.25 -0.82 14.98
CA VAL A 31 -7.37 0.20 16.03
C VAL A 31 -8.53 -0.12 16.98
N ASP A 32 -9.66 -0.58 16.45
CA ASP A 32 -10.82 -1.03 17.23
C ASP A 32 -10.45 -2.25 18.08
N GLU A 33 -9.78 -3.25 17.50
CA GLU A 33 -9.29 -4.42 18.23
C GLU A 33 -8.35 -4.02 19.37
N ASN A 34 -7.38 -3.14 19.10
CA ASN A 34 -6.45 -2.66 20.13
C ASN A 34 -7.17 -1.92 21.26
N THR A 35 -8.18 -1.12 20.91
CA THR A 35 -9.02 -0.41 21.88
C THR A 35 -9.73 -1.39 22.81
N VAL A 36 -10.29 -2.47 22.27
CA VAL A 36 -10.93 -3.53 23.06
C VAL A 36 -9.94 -4.25 23.97
N LEU A 37 -8.76 -4.60 23.45
CA LEU A 37 -7.73 -5.34 24.20
C LEU A 37 -7.16 -4.53 25.38
N HIS A 38 -6.94 -3.24 25.18
CA HIS A 38 -6.29 -2.39 26.19
C HIS A 38 -7.24 -1.43 26.92
N LYS A 39 -8.54 -1.43 26.57
CA LYS A 39 -9.58 -0.56 27.12
C LYS A 39 -9.18 0.92 27.12
N LYS A 40 -8.45 1.34 26.08
CA LYS A 40 -7.96 2.71 25.92
C LYS A 40 -7.87 3.05 24.46
N ARG A 41 -8.39 4.22 24.08
CA ARG A 41 -8.26 4.76 22.72
C ARG A 41 -6.82 5.17 22.46
N ARG A 42 -6.19 4.55 21.46
CA ARG A 42 -4.78 4.77 21.06
C ARG A 42 -4.62 5.06 19.57
N GLU A 43 -5.67 5.53 18.92
CA GLU A 43 -5.72 5.74 17.46
C GLU A 43 -4.57 6.62 16.98
N GLY A 44 -4.26 7.70 17.71
CA GLY A 44 -3.17 8.62 17.36
C GLY A 44 -1.79 7.95 17.29
N VAL A 45 -1.56 6.87 18.05
CA VAL A 45 -0.31 6.10 17.97
C VAL A 45 -0.26 5.27 16.69
N PHE A 46 -1.37 4.62 16.32
CA PHE A 46 -1.44 3.82 15.11
C PHE A 46 -1.36 4.69 13.85
N TYR A 47 -2.13 5.77 13.77
CA TYR A 47 -2.05 6.71 12.64
C TYR A 47 -0.69 7.43 12.59
N GLY A 48 -0.09 7.74 13.75
CA GLY A 48 1.27 8.30 13.82
C GLY A 48 2.32 7.33 13.28
N LEU A 49 2.25 6.05 13.68
CA LEU A 49 3.14 5.00 13.17
C LEU A 49 2.94 4.75 11.68
N ASN A 50 1.69 4.67 11.22
CA ASN A 50 1.36 4.51 9.80
C ASN A 50 1.98 5.66 8.98
N GLY A 51 1.82 6.91 9.43
CA GLY A 51 2.44 8.07 8.80
C GLY A 51 3.97 8.01 8.74
N LEU A 52 4.63 7.49 9.79
CA LEU A 52 6.07 7.25 9.78
C LEU A 52 6.47 6.19 8.75
N ILE A 53 5.75 5.06 8.70
CA ILE A 53 6.00 3.97 7.77
C ILE A 53 5.87 4.43 6.31
N ILE A 54 4.85 5.24 6.00
CA ILE A 54 4.70 5.85 4.68
C ILE A 54 5.94 6.67 4.31
N ARG A 55 6.44 7.52 5.21
CA ARG A 55 7.63 8.34 4.96
C ARG A 55 8.89 7.49 4.75
N LEU A 56 9.08 6.46 5.56
CA LEU A 56 10.19 5.52 5.38
C LEU A 56 10.10 4.78 4.04
N SER A 57 8.87 4.44 3.61
CA SER A 57 8.63 3.79 2.32
C SER A 57 9.03 4.68 1.15
N LEU A 58 8.83 6.00 1.23
CA LEU A 58 9.29 6.96 0.21
C LEU A 58 10.82 7.00 0.11
N VAL A 59 11.53 6.88 1.24
CA VAL A 59 13.00 6.81 1.25
C VAL A 59 13.46 5.51 0.58
N ILE A 60 12.87 4.38 0.95
CA ILE A 60 13.19 3.07 0.34
C ILE A 60 12.89 3.08 -1.16
N GLN A 61 11.75 3.65 -1.56
CA GLN A 61 11.39 3.82 -2.97
C GLN A 61 12.45 4.62 -3.71
N THR A 62 12.86 5.77 -3.17
CA THR A 62 13.90 6.61 -3.78
C THR A 62 15.22 5.85 -3.95
N LEU A 63 15.63 5.10 -2.93
CA LEU A 63 16.83 4.26 -2.99
C LEU A 63 16.70 3.18 -4.08
N SER A 64 15.55 2.52 -4.18
CA SER A 64 15.27 1.54 -5.24
C SER A 64 15.42 2.17 -6.63
N PHE A 65 14.82 3.35 -6.85
CA PHE A 65 14.97 4.09 -8.10
C PHE A 65 16.44 4.38 -8.40
N THR A 66 17.18 4.95 -7.44
CA THR A 66 18.59 5.28 -7.60
C THR A 66 19.43 4.06 -7.96
N ILE A 67 19.29 2.96 -7.22
CA ILE A 67 20.06 1.74 -7.44
C ILE A 67 19.79 1.17 -8.82
N ILE A 68 18.52 1.00 -9.19
CA ILE A 68 18.17 0.37 -10.46
C ILE A 68 18.57 1.28 -11.63
N HIS A 69 18.33 2.59 -11.55
CA HIS A 69 18.70 3.51 -12.63
C HIS A 69 20.23 3.60 -12.80
N TYR A 70 20.98 3.52 -11.70
CA TYR A 70 22.44 3.42 -11.76
C TYR A 70 22.89 2.12 -12.42
N LEU A 71 22.34 0.97 -12.01
CA LEU A 71 22.72 -0.34 -12.55
C LEU A 71 22.32 -0.53 -14.02
N THR A 72 21.22 0.08 -14.46
CA THR A 72 20.76 -0.01 -15.85
C THR A 72 21.38 1.05 -16.76
N GLY A 73 22.19 1.96 -16.21
CA GLY A 73 22.86 3.01 -16.97
C GLY A 73 21.91 4.09 -17.49
N TYR A 74 20.83 4.37 -16.76
CA TYR A 74 19.88 5.43 -17.10
C TYR A 74 20.58 6.78 -17.23
N GLN A 75 20.35 7.48 -18.33
CA GLN A 75 20.92 8.81 -18.58
C GLN A 75 19.82 9.86 -18.70
N LYS A 76 19.83 10.87 -17.84
CA LYS A 76 18.83 11.93 -17.89
C LYS A 76 19.02 12.82 -19.12
N GLY A 77 17.95 13.10 -19.86
CA GLY A 77 17.91 14.15 -20.88
C GLY A 77 18.34 13.73 -22.29
N ILE A 78 18.58 12.43 -22.52
CA ILE A 78 18.80 11.90 -23.88
C ILE A 78 17.48 11.39 -24.47
N ALA A 79 17.35 11.46 -25.80
CA ALA A 79 16.12 11.11 -26.50
C ALA A 79 15.80 9.61 -26.47
N GLU A 80 16.84 8.76 -26.52
CA GLU A 80 16.72 7.30 -26.54
C GLU A 80 17.57 6.72 -25.41
N GLN A 81 16.99 5.81 -24.63
CA GLN A 81 17.69 5.10 -23.56
C GLN A 81 18.27 3.79 -24.08
N THR A 82 19.21 3.22 -23.34
CA THR A 82 19.61 1.83 -23.59
C THR A 82 18.43 0.89 -23.26
N ALA A 83 18.36 -0.26 -23.92
CA ALA A 83 17.33 -1.26 -23.64
C ALA A 83 17.31 -1.66 -22.15
N ALA A 84 18.46 -1.72 -21.49
CA ALA A 84 18.56 -2.00 -20.06
C ALA A 84 17.90 -0.91 -19.21
N ALA A 85 18.12 0.37 -19.53
CA ALA A 85 17.50 1.49 -18.84
C ALA A 85 15.98 1.52 -19.04
N GLU A 86 15.48 1.22 -20.24
CA GLU A 86 14.05 1.06 -20.50
C GLU A 86 13.42 -0.05 -19.64
N TRP A 87 14.08 -1.21 -19.55
CA TRP A 87 13.65 -2.29 -18.66
C TRP A 87 13.64 -1.88 -17.19
N GLY A 88 14.61 -1.07 -16.73
CA GLY A 88 14.64 -0.53 -15.38
C GLY A 88 13.46 0.40 -15.07
N ILE A 89 13.06 1.23 -16.05
CA ILE A 89 11.89 2.12 -15.95
C ILE A 89 10.60 1.29 -15.93
N LEU A 90 10.43 0.37 -16.88
CA LEU A 90 9.27 -0.52 -16.95
C LEU A 90 9.15 -1.39 -15.69
N GLY A 91 10.28 -1.80 -15.10
CA GLY A 91 10.33 -2.51 -13.84
C GLY A 91 9.67 -1.74 -12.70
N HIS A 92 9.90 -0.44 -12.59
CA HIS A 92 9.23 0.40 -11.58
C HIS A 92 7.77 0.69 -11.90
N LEU A 93 7.41 0.75 -13.19
CA LEU A 93 6.05 1.02 -13.60
C LEU A 93 5.12 -0.18 -13.39
N VAL A 94 5.62 -1.39 -13.66
CA VAL A 94 4.78 -2.60 -13.72
C VAL A 94 5.24 -3.65 -12.73
N LEU A 95 6.49 -4.12 -12.83
CA LEU A 95 6.94 -5.30 -12.10
C LEU A 95 6.94 -5.10 -10.58
N ILE A 96 7.59 -4.03 -10.10
CA ILE A 96 7.76 -3.76 -8.67
C ILE A 96 6.40 -3.53 -7.99
N PRO A 97 5.49 -2.65 -8.50
CA PRO A 97 4.18 -2.48 -7.91
C PRO A 97 3.34 -3.77 -7.93
N THR A 98 3.37 -4.51 -9.04
CA THR A 98 2.59 -5.75 -9.18
C THR A 98 3.03 -6.80 -8.17
N VAL A 99 4.34 -7.04 -8.05
CA VAL A 99 4.89 -8.01 -7.08
C VAL A 99 4.56 -7.56 -5.65
N SER A 100 4.68 -6.27 -5.35
CA SER A 100 4.39 -5.73 -4.01
C SER A 100 2.93 -5.93 -3.61
N ILE A 101 1.99 -5.62 -4.52
CA ILE A 101 0.54 -5.79 -4.28
C ILE A 101 0.19 -7.27 -4.15
N LEU A 102 0.74 -8.14 -5.01
CA LEU A 102 0.50 -9.58 -4.93
C LEU A 102 1.00 -10.18 -3.62
N LEU A 103 2.21 -9.80 -3.19
CA LEU A 103 2.76 -10.25 -1.91
C LEU A 103 1.88 -9.77 -0.74
N MET A 104 1.47 -8.50 -0.75
CA MET A 104 0.57 -7.98 0.28
C MET A 104 -0.78 -8.71 0.30
N ALA A 105 -1.37 -8.96 -0.88
CA ALA A 105 -2.63 -9.70 -0.99
C ALA A 105 -2.51 -11.12 -0.42
N LEU A 106 -1.40 -11.82 -0.67
CA LEU A 106 -1.13 -13.15 -0.10
C LEU A 106 -0.95 -13.10 1.42
N LEU A 107 -0.29 -12.05 1.94
CA LEU A 107 -0.12 -11.87 3.38
C LEU A 107 -1.45 -11.61 4.07
N ILE A 108 -2.29 -10.72 3.52
CA ILE A 108 -3.64 -10.46 4.03
C ILE A 108 -4.47 -11.74 3.98
N TRP A 109 -4.48 -12.44 2.85
CA TRP A 109 -5.24 -13.68 2.70
C TRP A 109 -4.86 -14.76 3.73
N LYS A 110 -3.57 -14.84 4.08
CA LYS A 110 -3.07 -15.86 5.00
C LYS A 110 -3.18 -15.46 6.48
N TYR A 111 -2.97 -14.20 6.82
CA TYR A 111 -2.75 -13.76 8.21
C TYR A 111 -3.83 -12.82 8.75
N TYR A 112 -4.69 -12.25 7.91
CA TYR A 112 -5.75 -11.36 8.38
C TYR A 112 -6.92 -12.17 8.95
N ASP A 113 -7.12 -12.10 10.26
CA ASP A 113 -8.11 -12.88 11.02
C ASP A 113 -9.29 -12.03 11.54
N LEU A 114 -9.30 -10.73 11.26
CA LEU A 114 -10.39 -9.81 11.57
C LEU A 114 -11.58 -10.03 10.61
N THR A 115 -12.31 -11.12 10.83
CA THR A 115 -13.54 -11.42 10.06
C THR A 115 -14.65 -10.41 10.39
N PRO A 116 -15.68 -10.27 9.53
CA PRO A 116 -16.80 -9.37 9.78
C PRO A 116 -17.47 -9.60 11.15
N GLU A 117 -17.54 -10.84 11.62
CA GLU A 117 -18.07 -11.19 12.94
C GLU A 117 -17.18 -10.67 14.07
N HIS A 118 -15.86 -10.78 13.94
CA HIS A 118 -14.92 -10.28 14.93
C HIS A 118 -14.95 -8.74 14.99
N VAL A 119 -14.96 -8.08 13.83
CA VAL A 119 -15.09 -6.61 13.74
C VAL A 119 -16.39 -6.13 14.39
N LYS A 120 -17.52 -6.81 14.11
CA LYS A 120 -18.81 -6.47 14.74
C LYS A 120 -18.75 -6.60 16.27
N LYS A 121 -18.17 -7.70 16.77
CA LYS A 121 -18.00 -7.93 18.21
C LYS A 121 -17.13 -6.85 18.87
N ASN A 122 -16.08 -6.40 18.19
CA ASN A 122 -15.23 -5.32 18.70
C ASN A 122 -16.01 -4.01 18.80
N LYS A 123 -16.80 -3.67 17.79
CA LYS A 123 -17.67 -2.48 17.80
C LYS A 123 -18.72 -2.51 18.91
N GLU A 124 -19.29 -3.67 19.21
CA GLU A 124 -20.24 -3.85 20.33
C GLU A 124 -19.54 -3.63 21.69
N LYS A 125 -18.38 -4.25 21.90
CA LYS A 125 -17.59 -4.08 23.13
C LYS A 125 -17.13 -2.65 23.36
N ILE A 126 -16.75 -1.92 22.30
CA ILE A 126 -16.36 -0.52 22.41
C ILE A 126 -17.53 0.31 22.97
N LYS A 127 -18.75 0.08 22.49
CA LYS A 127 -19.97 0.73 23.02
C LYS A 127 -20.24 0.38 24.49
N GLU A 128 -20.06 -0.89 24.87
CA GLU A 128 -20.22 -1.33 26.27
C GLU A 128 -19.20 -0.68 27.21
N LEU A 129 -18.01 -0.36 26.70
CA LEU A 129 -16.94 0.27 27.46
C LEU A 129 -17.03 1.80 27.52
N ASP A 130 -17.98 2.42 26.80
CA ASP A 130 -18.10 3.88 26.63
C ASP A 130 -16.80 4.53 26.09
N LEU A 131 -16.18 3.88 25.09
CA LEU A 131 -14.90 4.27 24.47
C LEU A 131 -15.03 4.68 23.00
#